data_AF-A0A0Q9AFG4-F1
#
_entry.id   AF-A0A0Q9AFG4-F1
#
_cell.length_a   1.000
_cell.length_b   1.000
_cell.length_c   1.000
_cell.angle_alpha   90.00
_cell.angle_beta   90.00
_cell.angle_gamma   90.00
#
_symmetry.space_group_name_H-M   'P 1'
#
loop_
_entity.id
_entity.type
_entity.pdbx_description
1 polymer ?
#
loop_
_entity_poly.entity_id
_entity_poly.type
_entity_poly.pdbx_seq_one_letter_code
_entity_poly.pdbx_strand_id
1 'polypeptide(L)'
;MRLSAKEVVVEGDSATLPVGIDGEHTVLTSPVVCRSAPGSLRVRVPRRRPGGAGTTAASVNWLRAARLALGRARPRSLAARHARPPGSSPAGPFDDSR
;
A
#
# COMPACT_ATOMS: atom_id res chain seq x y z
N MET A 1 -28.20 -3.40 -15.70
CA MET A 1 -28.22 -4.56 -14.79
C MET A 1 -27.33 -4.26 -13.60
N ARG A 2 -27.73 -4.56 -12.35
CA ARG A 2 -26.93 -4.35 -11.13
C ARG A 2 -26.69 -5.69 -10.45
N LEU A 3 -25.43 -5.99 -10.13
CA LEU A 3 -24.99 -7.22 -9.47
C LEU A 3 -24.38 -6.89 -8.11
N SER A 4 -24.51 -7.80 -7.15
CA SER A 4 -23.90 -7.69 -5.82
C SER A 4 -23.37 -9.07 -5.43
N ALA A 5 -22.07 -9.18 -5.14
CA ALA A 5 -21.41 -10.42 -4.78
C ALA A 5 -20.27 -10.15 -3.80
N LYS A 6 -19.88 -11.17 -3.02
CA LYS A 6 -18.70 -11.08 -2.13
C LYS A 6 -17.39 -11.10 -2.90
N GLU A 7 -17.38 -11.73 -4.07
CA GLU A 7 -16.24 -11.86 -4.95
C GLU A 7 -16.68 -11.64 -6.39
N VAL A 8 -15.85 -10.94 -7.15
CA VAL A 8 -16.03 -10.72 -8.59
C VAL A 8 -14.69 -11.01 -9.26
N VAL A 9 -14.71 -11.85 -10.28
CA VAL A 9 -13.56 -12.10 -11.15
C VAL A 9 -13.82 -11.39 -12.47
N VAL A 10 -12.85 -10.56 -12.88
CA VAL A 10 -12.90 -9.83 -14.15
C VAL A 10 -11.79 -10.35 -15.03
N GLU A 11 -12.19 -10.97 -16.14
CA GLU A 11 -11.32 -11.39 -17.22
C GLU A 11 -11.31 -10.31 -18.31
N GLY A 12 -10.16 -10.11 -18.94
CA GLY A 12 -10.02 -9.27 -20.13
C GLY A 12 -9.32 -10.02 -21.25
N ASP A 13 -9.48 -9.54 -22.47
CA ASP A 13 -8.92 -10.15 -23.68
C ASP A 13 -7.40 -10.02 -23.79
N SER A 14 -6.77 -9.34 -22.82
CA SER A 14 -5.33 -9.15 -22.72
C SER A 14 -4.79 -9.70 -21.40
N ALA A 15 -3.49 -9.99 -21.34
CA ALA A 15 -2.84 -10.50 -20.14
C ALA A 15 -2.85 -9.50 -18.97
N THR A 16 -3.13 -8.21 -19.24
CA THR A 16 -3.19 -7.16 -18.23
C THR A 16 -4.38 -6.24 -18.44
N LEU A 17 -4.92 -5.71 -17.34
CA LEU A 17 -6.02 -4.75 -17.33
C LEU A 17 -5.59 -3.44 -16.63
N PRO A 18 -5.88 -2.27 -17.20
CA PRO A 18 -5.79 -1.00 -16.48
C PRO A 18 -6.89 -0.92 -15.41
N VAL A 19 -6.54 -0.53 -14.19
CA VAL A 19 -7.45 -0.50 -13.03
C VAL A 19 -7.26 0.80 -12.25
N GLY A 20 -8.37 1.41 -11.84
CA GLY A 20 -8.38 2.51 -10.87
C GLY A 20 -8.67 1.99 -9.47
N ILE A 21 -7.74 2.18 -8.53
CA ILE A 21 -7.89 1.79 -7.11
C ILE A 21 -7.83 3.06 -6.27
N ASP A 22 -8.91 3.42 -5.57
CA ASP A 22 -8.97 4.60 -4.69
C ASP A 22 -8.46 5.92 -5.33
N GLY A 23 -8.59 6.04 -6.66
CA GLY A 23 -8.12 7.19 -7.45
C GLY A 23 -6.71 7.04 -8.04
N GLU A 24 -5.97 5.98 -7.72
CA GLU A 24 -4.69 5.62 -8.31
C GLU A 24 -4.87 4.77 -9.57
N HIS A 25 -4.12 5.07 -10.63
CA HIS A 25 -4.09 4.25 -11.84
C HIS A 25 -2.98 3.19 -11.75
N THR A 26 -3.34 1.93 -11.96
CA THR A 26 -2.40 0.80 -11.97
C THR A 26 -2.74 -0.19 -13.09
N VAL A 27 -1.83 -1.12 -13.38
CA VAL A 27 -2.04 -2.20 -14.36
C VAL A 27 -1.88 -3.53 -13.64
N LEU A 28 -2.93 -4.37 -13.67
CA LEU A 28 -2.95 -5.66 -13.00
C LEU A 28 -3.00 -6.80 -14.02
N THR A 29 -2.45 -7.96 -13.65
CA THR A 29 -2.53 -9.18 -14.46
C THR A 29 -3.97 -9.71 -14.47
N SER A 30 -4.43 -10.15 -15.65
CA SER A 30 -5.70 -10.87 -15.81
C SER A 30 -5.58 -12.29 -15.24
N PRO A 31 -6.59 -12.80 -14.52
CA PRO A 31 -7.82 -12.13 -14.13
C PRO A 31 -7.66 -11.25 -12.87
N VAL A 32 -8.46 -10.19 -12.78
CA VAL A 32 -8.54 -9.34 -11.59
C VAL A 32 -9.62 -9.87 -10.65
N VAL A 33 -9.24 -10.17 -9.41
CA VAL A 33 -10.16 -10.69 -8.37
C VAL A 33 -10.46 -9.61 -7.33
N CYS A 34 -11.71 -9.15 -7.31
CA CYS A 34 -12.21 -8.16 -6.36
C CYS A 34 -12.95 -8.86 -5.23
N ARG A 35 -12.51 -8.70 -3.98
CA ARG A 35 -13.13 -9.32 -2.80
C ARG A 35 -13.59 -8.31 -1.77
N SER A 36 -14.83 -8.47 -1.31
CA SER A 36 -15.34 -7.77 -0.13
C SER A 36 -14.84 -8.46 1.13
N ALA A 37 -14.12 -7.73 1.99
CA ALA A 37 -13.66 -8.21 3.29
C ALA A 37 -14.37 -7.44 4.43
N PRO A 38 -15.57 -7.87 4.88
CA PRO A 38 -16.32 -7.18 5.93
C PRO A 38 -15.51 -7.05 7.22
N GLY A 39 -15.52 -5.86 7.81
CA GLY A 39 -14.84 -5.60 9.09
C GLY A 39 -13.32 -5.46 9.00
N SER A 40 -12.74 -5.49 7.80
CA SER A 40 -11.30 -5.21 7.59
C SER A 40 -10.93 -3.79 8.01
N LEU A 41 -11.86 -2.84 7.91
CA LEU A 41 -11.70 -1.45 8.30
C LEU A 41 -12.77 -1.03 9.30
N ARG A 42 -12.34 -0.36 10.37
CA ARG A 42 -13.23 0.30 11.34
C ARG A 42 -13.14 1.81 11.13
N VAL A 43 -14.26 2.43 10.78
CA VAL A 43 -14.37 3.87 10.60
C VAL A 43 -15.20 4.49 11.72
N ARG A 44 -14.83 5.71 12.14
CA ARG A 44 -15.69 6.51 13.01
C ARG A 44 -16.84 7.07 12.18
N VAL A 45 -18.05 6.93 12.67
CA VAL A 45 -19.25 7.50 12.02
C VAL A 45 -20.03 8.33 13.05
N PRO A 46 -20.73 9.40 12.62
CA PRO A 46 -21.65 10.12 13.49
C PRO A 46 -22.65 9.19 14.17
N ARG A 47 -23.03 9.52 15.42
CA ARG A 47 -23.94 8.69 16.22
C ARG A 47 -25.30 8.49 15.54
N ARG A 48 -25.82 9.53 14.87
CA ARG A 48 -27.02 9.46 14.05
C ARG A 48 -26.62 9.30 12.59
N ARG A 49 -26.16 8.12 12.21
CA ARG A 49 -25.82 7.82 10.81
C ARG A 49 -27.06 7.37 10.04
N PRO A 50 -27.35 7.94 8.87
CA PRO A 50 -28.37 7.42 7.96
C PRO A 50 -28.00 5.98 7.52
N GLY A 51 -28.95 5.06 7.55
CA GLY A 51 -28.79 3.70 6.99
C GLY A 51 -28.15 2.63 7.89
N GLY A 52 -27.94 2.88 9.19
CA GLY A 52 -27.37 1.88 10.10
C GLY A 52 -28.36 1.31 11.12
N ALA A 53 -28.73 0.04 10.99
CA ALA A 53 -29.35 -0.72 12.08
C ALA A 53 -28.40 -0.74 13.29
N GLY A 54 -28.94 -0.40 14.46
CA GLY A 54 -28.20 -0.29 15.72
C GLY A 54 -27.67 -1.63 16.18
N THR A 55 -26.43 -1.95 15.82
CA THR A 55 -25.60 -2.84 16.64
C THR A 55 -25.03 -1.98 17.76
N THR A 56 -25.33 -2.34 19.00
CA THR A 56 -24.85 -1.71 20.23
C THR A 56 -23.43 -1.19 20.05
N ALA A 57 -23.29 0.14 20.03
CA ALA A 57 -22.01 0.78 19.78
C ALA A 57 -21.05 0.41 20.91
N ALA A 58 -20.14 -0.53 20.65
CA ALA A 58 -18.99 -0.72 21.52
C ALA A 58 -18.26 0.62 21.61
N SER A 59 -18.13 1.17 22.82
CA SER A 59 -17.49 2.46 23.05
C SER A 59 -16.08 2.43 22.46
N VAL A 60 -15.81 3.32 21.51
CA VAL A 60 -14.50 3.38 20.84
C VAL A 60 -13.46 3.90 21.82
N ASN A 61 -12.38 3.14 22.02
CA ASN A 61 -11.19 3.62 22.74
C ASN A 61 -10.35 4.51 21.81
N TRP A 62 -10.53 5.83 21.95
CA TRP A 62 -9.84 6.84 21.14
C TRP A 62 -8.33 6.84 21.28
N LEU A 63 -7.81 6.51 22.46
CA LEU A 63 -6.37 6.42 22.71
C LEU A 63 -5.73 5.33 21.83
N ARG A 64 -6.39 4.18 21.73
CA ARG A 64 -5.92 3.08 20.88
C ARG A 64 -5.98 3.44 19.39
N ALA A 65 -7.03 4.11 18.95
CA ALA A 65 -7.16 4.57 17.57
C ALA A 65 -6.07 5.58 17.19
N ALA A 66 -5.77 6.53 18.07
CA ALA A 66 -4.70 7.51 17.86
C ALA A 66 -3.32 6.84 17.76
N ARG A 67 -3.02 5.86 18.64
CA ARG A 67 -1.75 5.11 18.58
C ARG A 67 -1.58 4.34 17.28
N LEU A 68 -2.64 3.76 16.74
CA LEU A 68 -2.60 3.05 15.45
C LEU A 68 -2.42 4.02 14.28
N ALA A 69 -3.07 5.19 14.32
CA ALA A 69 -2.94 6.21 13.28
C ALA A 69 -1.56 6.90 13.30
N LEU A 70 -0.97 7.09 14.48
CA LEU A 70 0.29 7.82 14.67
C LEU A 70 1.53 6.89 14.75
N GLY A 71 1.34 5.59 14.97
CA GLY A 71 2.39 4.62 15.30
C GLY A 71 3.20 4.05 14.13
N ARG A 72 3.21 4.69 12.97
CA ARG A 72 4.15 4.36 11.86
C ARG A 72 4.99 5.57 11.45
N ALA A 73 5.56 6.27 12.43
CA ALA A 73 6.82 6.97 12.18
C ALA A 73 7.93 5.90 12.14
N ARG A 74 8.18 5.33 10.96
CA ARG A 74 9.46 4.63 10.70
C ARG A 74 10.55 5.68 10.93
N PRO A 75 11.50 5.52 11.85
CA PRO A 75 12.63 6.43 11.88
C PRO A 75 13.31 6.37 10.51
N ARG A 76 13.38 7.51 9.80
CA ARG A 76 14.33 7.65 8.69
C ARG A 76 15.70 7.40 9.32
N SER A 77 16.34 6.30 8.96
CA SER A 77 17.76 6.10 9.25
C SER A 77 18.52 7.25 8.60
N LEU A 78 18.88 8.26 9.40
CA LEU A 78 19.88 9.24 9.04
C LEU A 78 21.26 8.64 9.33
N ALA A 79 21.65 7.65 8.53
CA ALA A 79 23.00 7.10 8.49
C ALA A 79 23.15 6.49 7.07
N ALA A 80 24.00 6.94 6.15
CA ALA A 80 25.10 7.90 6.24
C ALA A 80 25.17 8.67 4.90
N ARG A 81 25.05 10.00 4.97
CA ARG A 81 25.87 10.85 4.09
C ARG A 81 27.24 10.87 4.75
N HIS A 82 28.29 10.63 3.96
CA HIS A 82 29.72 10.49 4.30
C HIS A 82 30.24 9.05 4.40
N ALA A 83 30.34 8.39 3.25
CA ALA A 83 31.54 7.62 2.91
C ALA A 83 32.02 8.10 1.54
N ARG A 84 33.03 8.97 1.55
CA ARG A 84 33.84 9.36 0.40
C ARG A 84 34.67 8.13 0.00
N PRO A 85 34.65 7.65 -1.26
CA PRO A 85 35.51 6.54 -1.65
C PRO A 85 36.98 6.96 -1.49
N PRO A 86 37.84 6.17 -0.81
CA PRO A 86 39.26 6.41 -0.81
C PRO A 86 39.84 6.08 -2.19
N GLY A 87 40.47 7.09 -2.79
CA GLY A 87 41.66 6.94 -3.62
C GLY A 87 41.53 6.15 -4.91
N SER A 88 41.36 6.87 -6.02
CA SER A 88 42.05 6.52 -7.25
C SER A 88 43.57 6.63 -7.03
N SER A 89 44.31 5.55 -7.27
CA SER A 89 45.76 5.59 -7.46
C SER A 89 46.21 4.35 -8.24
N PRO A 90 47.37 4.41 -8.91
CA PRO A 90 47.53 4.99 -10.23
C PRO A 90 47.82 3.91 -11.29
N ALA A 91 47.94 4.34 -12.54
CA ALA A 91 48.39 3.53 -13.67
C ALA A 91 49.55 2.59 -13.30
N GLY A 92 49.36 1.29 -13.53
CA GLY A 92 50.45 0.33 -13.63
C GLY A 92 51.20 0.52 -14.96
N PRO A 93 52.49 0.15 -15.03
CA PRO A 93 53.32 0.41 -16.19
C PRO A 93 52.87 -0.41 -17.40
N PHE A 94 52.98 0.23 -18.56
CA PHE A 94 52.97 -0.37 -19.89
C PHE A 94 53.92 -1.58 -19.90
N ASP A 95 53.40 -2.77 -20.20
CA ASP A 95 54.21 -3.96 -20.49
C ASP A 95 54.19 -4.20 -22.00
N ASP A 96 55.36 -4.06 -22.61
CA ASP A 96 55.67 -4.30 -24.01
C ASP A 96 56.42 -5.63 -24.07
N SER A 97 55.74 -6.70 -24.50
CA SER A 97 56.36 -8.00 -24.79
C SER A 97 55.48 -8.90 -25.66
N ARG A 98 55.81 -8.89 -26.96
CA ARG A 98 55.59 -9.89 -28.03
C ARG A 98 54.26 -9.95 -28.77
#